data_AF-A0A0Q5V4Z1-F1
#
_entry.id   AF-A0A0Q5V4Z1-F1
#
_cell.length_a   1.000
_cell.length_b   1.000
_cell.length_c   1.000
_cell.angle_alpha   90.00
_cell.angle_beta   90.00
_cell.angle_gamma   90.00
#
_symmetry.space_group_name_H-M   'P 1'
#
loop_
_entity.id
_entity.type
_entity.pdbx_description
1 polymer ?
#
loop_
_entity_poly.entity_id
_entity_poly.type
_entity_poly.pdbx_seq_one_letter_code
_entity_poly.pdbx_strand_id
1 'polypeptide(L)'
;MERLMQARERFEERPSRAPAPADLPEKYPVREYVGAMAAELAQMARFNGDEPLARLLDAAAALSQQPPIPLFADEPTPGDRPS
;
A
#
# COMPACT_ATOMS: atom_id res chain seq x y z
N MET A 1 -33.55 -5.52 -11.59
CA MET A 1 -32.24 -6.21 -11.54
C MET A 1 -31.09 -5.35 -12.09
N GLU A 2 -31.32 -4.38 -13.00
CA GLU A 2 -30.25 -3.52 -13.57
C GLU A 2 -29.45 -2.68 -12.57
N ARG A 3 -30.08 -2.15 -11.51
CA ARG A 3 -29.37 -1.32 -10.50
C ARG A 3 -28.32 -2.09 -9.67
N LEU A 4 -28.43 -3.41 -9.61
CA LEU A 4 -27.49 -4.27 -8.86
C LEU A 4 -26.28 -4.68 -9.71
N MET A 5 -26.40 -4.65 -11.05
CA MET A 5 -25.26 -4.81 -11.96
C MET A 5 -24.39 -3.55 -12.00
N GLN A 6 -25.00 -2.35 -12.03
CA GLN A 6 -24.26 -1.08 -12.04
C GLN A 6 -23.40 -0.85 -10.78
N ALA A 7 -23.79 -1.45 -9.64
CA ALA A 7 -23.03 -1.34 -8.40
C ALA A 7 -21.73 -2.17 -8.43
N ARG A 8 -21.69 -3.27 -9.21
CA ARG A 8 -20.50 -4.12 -9.36
C ARG A 8 -19.50 -3.51 -10.34
N GLU A 9 -19.99 -2.88 -11.41
CA GLU A 9 -19.15 -2.22 -12.41
C GLU A 9 -18.36 -1.03 -11.84
N ARG A 10 -18.91 -0.31 -10.85
CA ARG A 10 -18.19 0.79 -10.17
C ARG A 10 -17.05 0.36 -9.25
N PHE A 11 -17.03 -0.91 -8.82
CA PHE A 11 -15.94 -1.46 -8.00
C PHE A 11 -14.82 -2.08 -8.85
N GLU A 12 -15.07 -2.32 -10.14
CA GLU A 12 -14.10 -2.87 -11.09
C GLU A 12 -13.36 -1.79 -11.90
N GLU A 13 -13.53 -0.51 -11.56
CA GLU A 13 -12.50 0.49 -11.82
C GLU A 13 -11.28 0.11 -10.99
N ARG A 14 -10.49 -0.82 -11.53
CA ARG A 14 -9.07 -1.01 -11.18
C ARG A 14 -8.53 0.37 -10.86
N PRO A 15 -7.92 0.61 -9.68
CA PRO A 15 -7.19 1.84 -9.49
C PRO A 15 -6.16 1.84 -10.61
N SER A 16 -6.46 2.61 -11.64
CA SER A 16 -5.53 2.92 -12.70
C SER A 16 -4.31 3.39 -11.92
N ARG A 17 -3.19 2.70 -12.09
CA ARG A 17 -1.91 3.10 -11.48
C ARG A 17 -1.60 4.46 -12.06
N ALA A 18 -2.22 5.50 -11.49
CA ALA A 18 -1.93 6.86 -11.80
C ALA A 18 -0.43 6.98 -11.57
N PRO A 19 0.33 7.53 -12.54
CA PRO A 19 1.72 7.85 -12.26
C PRO A 19 1.69 8.69 -10.99
N ALA A 20 2.41 8.23 -9.96
CA ALA A 20 2.57 9.02 -8.75
C ALA A 20 2.97 10.44 -9.19
N PRO A 21 2.34 11.50 -8.66
CA PRO A 21 2.73 12.85 -9.00
C PRO A 21 4.24 12.96 -8.78
N ALA A 22 4.97 13.26 -9.87
CA ALA A 22 6.44 13.22 -9.90
C ALA A 22 7.09 14.20 -8.90
N ASP A 23 6.30 15.11 -8.34
CA ASP A 23 6.71 16.21 -7.46
C ASP A 23 6.12 16.13 -6.05
N LEU A 24 5.69 14.94 -5.58
CA LEU A 24 5.56 14.79 -4.13
C LEU A 24 6.96 14.94 -3.53
N PRO A 25 7.17 15.87 -2.58
CA PRO A 25 8.48 16.03 -1.97
C PRO A 25 8.96 14.66 -1.48
N GLU A 26 10.19 14.27 -1.80
CA GLU A 26 10.88 13.09 -1.23
C GLU A 26 10.77 13.04 0.32
N LYS A 27 10.38 14.15 0.93
CA LYS A 27 10.15 14.38 2.35
C LYS A 27 8.80 13.96 2.91
N TYR A 28 7.89 13.35 2.15
CA TYR A 28 6.72 12.71 2.76
C TYR A 28 7.06 11.24 3.03
N PRO A 29 7.45 10.86 4.26
CA PRO A 29 7.79 9.48 4.58
C PRO A 29 6.52 8.65 4.65
N VAL A 30 5.99 8.27 3.48
CA VAL A 30 4.73 7.53 3.33
C VAL A 30 4.74 6.28 4.22
N ARG A 31 5.88 5.59 4.33
CA ARG A 31 6.01 4.39 5.15
C ARG A 31 5.87 4.70 6.65
N GLU A 32 6.46 5.78 7.14
CA GLU A 32 6.32 6.19 8.54
C GLU A 32 4.88 6.57 8.87
N TYR A 33 4.21 7.31 7.96
CA TYR A 33 2.80 7.64 8.11
C TYR A 33 1.92 6.38 8.13
N VAL A 34 2.11 5.48 7.17
CA VAL A 34 1.38 4.20 7.11
C VAL A 34 1.61 3.38 8.37
N GLY A 35 2.84 3.35 8.89
CA GLY A 35 3.19 2.67 10.12
C GLY A 35 2.44 3.20 11.34
N ALA A 36 2.47 4.52 11.53
CA ALA A 36 1.78 5.19 12.62
C ALA A 36 0.26 4.95 12.56
N MET A 37 -0.34 5.15 11.38
CA MET A 37 -1.77 4.91 11.17
C MET A 37 -2.16 3.45 11.41
N ALA A 38 -1.36 2.50 10.94
CA ALA A 38 -1.63 1.08 11.15
C ALA A 38 -1.61 0.71 12.65
N ALA A 39 -0.68 1.26 13.43
CA ALA A 39 -0.63 1.05 14.87
C ALA A 39 -1.85 1.62 15.60
N GLU A 40 -2.29 2.84 15.24
CA GLU A 40 -3.51 3.44 15.79
C GLU A 40 -4.75 2.60 15.48
N LEU A 41 -4.90 2.18 14.22
CA LEU A 41 -6.01 1.32 13.79
C LEU A 41 -5.98 -0.03 14.50
N ALA A 42 -4.81 -0.60 14.78
CA ALA A 42 -4.69 -1.85 15.53
C ALA A 42 -5.27 -1.71 16.95
N GLN A 43 -5.01 -0.58 17.62
CA GLN A 43 -5.60 -0.30 18.94
C GLN A 43 -7.13 -0.12 18.86
N MET A 44 -7.62 0.56 17.83
CA MET A 44 -9.06 0.71 17.60
C MET A 44 -9.75 -0.65 17.34
N ALA A 45 -9.11 -1.53 16.56
CA ALA A 45 -9.60 -2.88 16.30
C ALA A 45 -9.67 -3.72 17.59
N ARG A 46 -8.65 -3.66 18.45
CA ARG A 46 -8.65 -4.31 19.78
C ARG A 46 -9.75 -3.78 20.68
N PHE A 47 -9.92 -2.47 20.71
CA PHE A 47 -10.99 -1.84 21.49
C PHE A 47 -12.38 -2.35 21.08
N ASN A 48 -12.57 -2.67 19.79
CA ASN A 48 -13.81 -3.23 19.26
C ASN A 48 -13.87 -4.78 19.32
N GLY A 49 -12.86 -5.44 19.89
CA GLY A 49 -12.79 -6.91 20.00
C GLY A 49 -12.39 -7.65 18.71
N ASP A 50 -11.95 -6.94 17.66
CA ASP A 50 -11.49 -7.55 16.41
C ASP A 50 -9.97 -7.81 16.45
N GLU A 51 -9.58 -8.81 17.23
CA GLU A 51 -8.17 -9.19 17.38
C GLU A 51 -7.51 -9.68 16.07
N PRO A 52 -8.19 -10.44 15.18
CA PRO A 52 -7.62 -10.80 13.88
C PRO A 52 -7.23 -9.59 13.04
N LEU A 53 -8.09 -8.57 12.95
CA LEU A 53 -7.80 -7.33 12.23
C LEU A 53 -6.64 -6.57 12.90
N ALA A 54 -6.64 -6.47 14.23
CA ALA A 54 -5.57 -5.82 14.98
C ALA A 54 -4.20 -6.43 14.68
N ARG A 55 -4.10 -7.77 14.61
CA ARG A 55 -2.84 -8.46 14.29
C ARG A 55 -2.33 -8.16 12.87
N LEU A 56 -3.23 -8.04 11.90
CA LEU A 56 -2.84 -7.68 10.52
C LEU A 56 -2.31 -6.25 10.45
N LEU A 57 -2.93 -5.34 11.21
CA LEU A 57 -2.52 -3.95 11.28
C LEU A 57 -1.18 -3.79 12.00
N ASP A 58 -0.93 -4.54 13.08
CA ASP A 58 0.38 -4.60 13.72
C ASP A 58 1.46 -5.14 12.78
N ALA A 59 1.14 -6.16 11.98
CA ALA A 59 2.06 -6.68 10.97
C ALA A 59 2.39 -5.63 9.90
N ALA A 60 1.41 -4.82 9.47
CA ALA A 60 1.63 -3.71 8.56
C ALA A 60 2.49 -2.60 9.20
N ALA A 61 2.26 -2.28 10.48
CA ALA A 61 3.07 -1.33 11.23
C ALA A 61 4.52 -1.83 11.35
N ALA A 62 4.74 -3.11 11.64
CA ALA A 62 6.08 -3.70 11.68
C ALA A 62 6.77 -3.67 10.30
N LEU A 63 6.04 -4.02 9.23
CA LEU A 63 6.55 -3.97 7.86
C LEU A 63 7.01 -2.55 7.49
N SER A 64 6.29 -1.51 7.93
CA SER A 64 6.63 -0.12 7.66
C SER A 64 7.98 0.34 8.22
N GLN A 65 8.55 -0.41 9.18
CA GLN A 65 9.86 -0.13 9.77
C GLN A 65 11.02 -0.85 9.04
N GLN A 66 10.70 -1.83 8.20
CA GLN A 66 11.69 -2.56 7.41
C GLN A 66 12.13 -1.72 6.20
N PRO A 67 13.34 -1.89 5.65
CA PRO A 67 13.72 -1.23 4.39
C PRO A 67 12.71 -1.55 3.28
N PRO A 68 12.39 -0.59 2.39
CA PRO A 68 11.52 -0.89 1.25
C PRO A 68 12.18 -1.96 0.39
N ILE A 69 11.44 -3.03 0.09
CA ILE A 69 11.86 -4.00 -0.91
C ILE A 69 11.78 -3.29 -2.27
N PRO A 70 12.89 -3.15 -3.02
CA PRO A 70 12.83 -2.59 -4.35
C PRO A 70 11.96 -3.50 -5.22
N LEU A 71 10.82 -2.99 -5.67
CA LEU A 71 9.92 -3.72 -6.58
C LEU A 71 10.55 -3.95 -7.96
N PHE A 72 11.65 -3.24 -8.25
CA PHE A 72 12.48 -3.36 -9.44
C PHE A 72 13.93 -3.21 -9.00
N ALA A 73 14.56 -4.29 -8.53
CA ALA A 73 16.02 -4.32 -8.48
C ALA A 73 16.50 -4.25 -9.93
N ASP A 74 17.11 -3.11 -10.29
CA ASP A 74 17.73 -2.77 -11.57
C ASP A 74 17.43 -3.75 -12.71
N GLU A 75 16.40 -3.44 -13.52
CA GLU A 75 16.39 -4.00 -14.88
C GLU A 75 17.73 -3.60 -15.53
N PRO A 76 18.52 -4.54 -16.05
CA PRO A 76 19.78 -4.21 -16.68
C PRO A 76 19.48 -3.23 -17.81
N THR A 77 20.08 -2.04 -17.73
CA THR A 77 19.97 -1.02 -18.78
C THR A 77 20.21 -1.69 -20.13
N PRO A 78 19.32 -1.54 -21.13
CA PRO A 78 19.53 -2.10 -22.46
C PRO A 78 20.82 -1.49 -23.07
N GLY A 79 21.95 -2.17 -22.88
CA GLY A 79 23.28 -1.66 -23.20
C GLY A 79 24.42 -2.53 -22.65
N ASP A 80 24.19 -3.26 -21.55
CA ASP A 80 25.20 -4.12 -20.92
C ASP A 80 25.27 -5.55 -21.50
N ARG A 81 24.62 -5.82 -22.64
CA ARG A 81 24.82 -7.11 -23.32
C ARG A 81 26.11 -7.03 -24.13
N PRO A 82 27.15 -7.84 -23.82
CA PRO A 82 28.33 -7.89 -24.67
C PRO A 82 27.91 -8.34 -26.08
N SER A 83 28.39 -7.59 -27.08
CA SER A 83 28.18 -7.85 -28.51
C SER A 83 28.79 -9.16 -28.97
#